data_AF-A0A9N9NJR2-F1
#
_entry.id   AF-A0A9N9NJR2-F1
#
_cell.length_a   1.000
_cell.length_b   1.000
_cell.length_c   1.000
_cell.angle_alpha   90.00
_cell.angle_beta   90.00
_cell.angle_gamma   90.00
#
_symmetry.space_group_name_H-M   'P 1'
#
loop_
_entity.id
_entity.type
_entity.pdbx_description
1 polymer ?
#
loop_
_entity_poly.entity_id
_entity_poly.type
_entity_poly.pdbx_seq_one_letter_code
_entity_poly.pdbx_strand_id
1 'polypeptide(L)'
;DKPQEIEDTRSTFTGLVLLLQCLGKLSQDEDSKIRECLFNEEVVATCIALLLQADKTLPRVTKAISTSVLASKSQNGVAGFSYIKRDIVKVIGNMSFENKTVQDEVRKLGGIPLILNQCNIDDNNPFIREQAIFALRNLLIDNPDNQKLINELKPIETVQNDILREIHVKTELGKDGKINLKGRGQK
;
A
#
# COMPACT_ATOMS: atom_id res chain seq x y z
N ASP A 1 -33.31 -5.71 -8.90
CA ASP A 1 -32.63 -5.38 -7.63
C ASP A 1 -31.12 -5.63 -7.66
N LYS A 2 -30.60 -6.86 -7.83
CA LYS A 2 -29.13 -7.10 -7.95
C LYS A 2 -28.37 -6.29 -9.03
N PRO A 3 -28.94 -5.99 -10.22
CA PRO A 3 -28.22 -5.21 -11.25
C PRO A 3 -27.98 -3.75 -10.84
N GLN A 4 -28.93 -3.14 -10.15
CA GLN A 4 -28.84 -1.74 -9.68
C GLN A 4 -27.78 -1.61 -8.58
N GLU A 5 -27.77 -2.53 -7.62
CA GLU A 5 -26.79 -2.54 -6.52
C GLU A 5 -25.33 -2.67 -7.02
N ILE A 6 -25.11 -3.46 -8.08
CA ILE A 6 -23.79 -3.61 -8.73
C ILE A 6 -23.39 -2.31 -9.45
N GLU A 7 -24.34 -1.64 -10.12
CA GLU A 7 -24.11 -0.38 -10.84
C GLU A 7 -23.84 0.79 -9.90
N ASP A 8 -24.57 0.87 -8.79
CA ASP A 8 -24.38 1.85 -7.73
C ASP A 8 -22.98 1.70 -7.10
N THR A 9 -22.58 0.46 -6.78
CA THR A 9 -21.25 0.15 -6.23
C THR A 9 -20.13 0.61 -7.16
N ARG A 10 -20.28 0.40 -8.48
CA ARG A 10 -19.31 0.81 -9.50
C ARG A 10 -19.21 2.33 -9.62
N SER A 11 -20.33 3.03 -9.52
CA SER A 11 -20.37 4.50 -9.58
C SER A 11 -19.72 5.12 -8.35
N THR A 12 -20.03 4.62 -7.15
CA THR A 12 -19.39 5.06 -5.90
C THR A 12 -17.87 4.85 -5.94
N PHE A 13 -17.43 3.69 -6.43
CA PHE A 13 -16.01 3.40 -6.57
C PHE A 13 -15.31 4.39 -7.51
N THR A 14 -15.91 4.63 -8.67
CA THR A 14 -15.36 5.55 -9.67
C THR A 14 -15.24 6.95 -9.06
N GLY A 15 -16.26 7.39 -8.31
CA GLY A 15 -16.22 8.63 -7.55
C GLY A 15 -15.07 8.69 -6.55
N LEU A 16 -14.82 7.61 -5.80
CA LEU A 16 -13.71 7.53 -4.85
C LEU A 16 -12.35 7.64 -5.54
N VAL A 17 -12.14 6.94 -6.65
CA VAL A 17 -10.88 7.04 -7.41
C VAL A 17 -10.66 8.45 -7.94
N LEU A 18 -11.69 9.07 -8.52
CA LEU A 18 -11.60 10.45 -9.00
C LEU A 18 -11.30 11.42 -7.85
N LEU A 19 -11.94 11.25 -6.70
CA LEU A 19 -11.67 12.06 -5.52
C LEU A 19 -10.21 11.91 -5.06
N LEU A 20 -9.70 10.67 -4.95
CA LEU A 20 -8.32 10.41 -4.58
C LEU A 20 -7.32 11.00 -5.59
N GLN A 21 -7.65 10.99 -6.88
CA GLN A 21 -6.84 11.63 -7.92
C GLN A 21 -6.84 13.15 -7.81
N CYS A 22 -8.00 13.77 -7.52
CA CYS A 22 -8.09 15.19 -7.22
C CYS A 22 -7.24 15.55 -6.00
N LEU A 23 -7.36 14.83 -4.88
CA LEU A 23 -6.53 15.00 -3.69
C LEU A 23 -5.04 14.79 -4.01
N GLY A 24 -4.73 13.81 -4.84
CA GLY A 24 -3.38 13.53 -5.32
C GLY A 24 -2.79 14.66 -6.17
N LYS A 25 -3.62 15.46 -6.84
CA LYS A 25 -3.19 16.65 -7.58
C LYS A 25 -3.07 17.87 -6.66
N LEU A 26 -4.04 18.09 -5.78
CA LEU A 26 -4.05 19.19 -4.81
C LEU A 26 -2.90 19.08 -3.80
N SER A 27 -2.53 17.87 -3.40
CA SER A 27 -1.38 17.63 -2.51
C SER A 27 -0.02 17.92 -3.15
N GLN A 28 0.05 18.06 -4.48
CA GLN A 28 1.25 18.45 -5.23
C GLN A 28 1.30 19.93 -5.55
N ASP A 29 0.30 20.70 -5.10
CA ASP A 29 0.24 22.12 -5.40
C ASP A 29 1.41 22.87 -4.73
N GLU A 30 1.95 23.85 -5.45
CA GLU A 30 3.04 24.69 -4.96
C GLU A 30 2.54 25.65 -3.88
N ASP A 31 1.25 25.99 -3.88
CA ASP A 31 0.61 26.80 -2.86
C ASP A 31 0.51 26.03 -1.52
N SER A 32 1.23 26.54 -0.51
CA SER A 32 1.20 25.97 0.83
C SER A 32 -0.18 26.01 1.48
N LYS A 33 -1.07 26.94 1.08
CA LYS A 33 -2.42 27.08 1.64
C LYS A 33 -3.30 25.89 1.30
N ILE A 34 -3.17 25.32 0.10
CA ILE A 34 -3.94 24.15 -0.30
C ILE A 34 -3.53 22.96 0.56
N ARG A 35 -2.22 22.74 0.75
CA ARG A 35 -1.72 21.67 1.62
C ARG A 35 -2.13 21.89 3.08
N GLU A 36 -2.09 23.12 3.58
CA GLU A 36 -2.58 23.44 4.92
C GLU A 36 -4.07 23.14 5.08
N CYS A 37 -4.89 23.49 4.08
CA CYS A 37 -6.31 23.15 4.05
C CYS A 37 -6.53 21.62 4.10
N LEU A 38 -5.84 20.86 3.25
CA LEU A 38 -5.92 19.39 3.26
C LEU A 38 -5.52 18.79 4.62
N PHE A 39 -4.53 19.38 5.28
CA PHE A 39 -4.12 18.95 6.62
C PHE A 39 -5.19 19.25 7.66
N ASN A 40 -5.73 20.48 7.68
CA ASN A 40 -6.76 20.90 8.64
C ASN A 40 -8.09 20.12 8.47
N GLU A 41 -8.39 19.66 7.26
CA GLU A 41 -9.53 18.81 6.94
C GLU A 41 -9.26 17.31 7.18
N GLU A 42 -8.19 16.97 7.91
CA GLU A 42 -7.82 15.59 8.30
C GLU A 42 -7.70 14.60 7.11
N VAL A 43 -7.31 15.11 5.93
CA VAL A 43 -7.18 14.27 4.72
C VAL A 43 -6.12 13.19 4.93
N VAL A 44 -5.02 13.51 5.62
CA VAL A 44 -3.95 12.55 5.92
C VAL A 44 -4.47 11.41 6.81
N ALA A 45 -5.14 11.74 7.91
CA ALA A 45 -5.72 10.75 8.82
C ALA A 45 -6.76 9.87 8.10
N THR A 46 -7.63 10.49 7.29
CA THR A 46 -8.62 9.78 6.47
C THR A 46 -7.96 8.83 5.48
N CYS A 47 -6.89 9.27 4.80
CA CYS A 47 -6.10 8.44 3.90
C CYS A 47 -5.49 7.23 4.62
N ILE A 48 -4.94 7.40 5.82
CA ILE A 48 -4.38 6.28 6.60
C ILE A 48 -5.47 5.26 6.98
N ALA A 49 -6.62 5.74 7.45
CA ALA A 49 -7.75 4.89 7.78
C ALA A 49 -8.26 4.13 6.55
N LEU A 50 -8.38 4.81 5.41
CA LEU A 50 -8.81 4.20 4.15
C LEU A 50 -7.78 3.19 3.63
N LEU A 51 -6.48 3.46 3.75
CA LEU A 51 -5.43 2.51 3.38
C LEU A 51 -5.52 1.23 4.21
N LEU A 52 -5.74 1.36 5.52
CA LEU A 52 -5.93 0.21 6.41
C LEU A 52 -7.14 -0.64 5.99
N GLN A 53 -8.27 0.00 5.65
CA GLN A 53 -9.45 -0.73 5.18
C GLN A 53 -9.20 -1.38 3.81
N ALA A 54 -8.64 -0.63 2.86
CA ALA A 54 -8.30 -1.15 1.55
C ALA A 54 -7.32 -2.32 1.63
N ASP A 55 -6.38 -2.31 2.58
CA ASP A 55 -5.44 -3.42 2.76
C ASP A 55 -6.10 -4.70 3.26
N LYS A 56 -7.14 -4.57 4.10
CA LYS A 56 -7.94 -5.70 4.58
C LYS A 56 -8.91 -6.24 3.53
N THR A 57 -9.48 -5.36 2.70
CA THR A 57 -10.56 -5.72 1.78
C THR A 57 -10.08 -6.08 0.38
N LEU A 58 -8.94 -5.52 -0.06
CA LEU A 58 -8.40 -5.70 -1.41
C LEU A 58 -7.10 -6.54 -1.34
N PRO A 59 -7.17 -7.85 -1.61
CA PRO A 59 -5.98 -8.70 -1.62
C PRO A 59 -5.03 -8.30 -2.75
N ARG A 60 -3.73 -8.40 -2.46
CA ARG A 60 -2.66 -8.17 -3.43
C ARG A 60 -2.65 -9.28 -4.48
N VAL A 61 -2.42 -8.92 -5.73
CA VAL A 61 -2.28 -9.87 -6.85
C VAL A 61 -0.90 -9.75 -7.48
N THR A 62 -0.26 -10.87 -7.81
CA THR A 62 0.99 -10.91 -8.57
C THR A 62 0.87 -11.92 -9.71
N LYS A 63 0.72 -11.46 -10.96
CA LYS A 63 0.41 -12.20 -12.19
C LYS A 63 1.60 -12.98 -12.75
N ALA A 64 2.83 -12.66 -12.34
CA ALA A 64 3.99 -13.52 -12.59
C ALA A 64 3.84 -14.94 -11.95
N ILE A 65 2.79 -15.15 -11.15
CA ILE A 65 2.41 -16.39 -10.46
C ILE A 65 1.26 -17.13 -11.19
N SER A 66 0.71 -16.59 -12.28
CA SER A 66 -0.44 -17.18 -12.99
C SER A 66 -0.08 -17.80 -14.35
N THR A 67 1.07 -18.45 -14.48
CA THR A 67 1.29 -19.42 -15.57
C THR A 67 0.83 -20.80 -15.13
N SER A 68 -0.49 -20.98 -15.18
CA SER A 68 -1.25 -22.25 -15.38
C SER A 68 -2.39 -22.50 -14.38
N VAL A 69 -3.57 -22.78 -14.96
CA VAL A 69 -4.74 -23.52 -14.42
C VAL A 69 -5.91 -22.76 -13.75
N LEU A 70 -5.82 -21.55 -13.20
CA LEU A 70 -6.99 -20.90 -12.53
C LEU A 70 -7.64 -19.70 -13.24
N ALA A 71 -7.36 -19.51 -14.53
CA ALA A 71 -7.84 -18.37 -15.33
C ALA A 71 -9.34 -18.37 -15.70
N SER A 72 -10.24 -18.93 -14.87
CA SER A 72 -11.67 -19.01 -15.25
C SER A 72 -12.72 -18.76 -14.17
N LYS A 73 -12.38 -18.18 -13.01
CA LYS A 73 -13.43 -17.66 -12.10
C LYS A 73 -13.06 -16.30 -11.51
N SER A 74 -13.83 -15.30 -11.95
CA SER A 74 -13.90 -13.92 -11.42
C SER A 74 -12.81 -12.93 -11.86
N GLN A 75 -12.84 -12.51 -13.14
CA GLN A 75 -12.11 -11.34 -13.62
C GLN A 75 -13.01 -10.12 -13.94
N ASN A 76 -14.32 -10.22 -13.75
CA ASN A 76 -15.25 -9.15 -14.12
C ASN A 76 -15.62 -8.18 -12.96
N GLY A 77 -15.11 -8.40 -11.73
CA GLY A 77 -15.46 -7.59 -10.55
C GLY A 77 -14.35 -6.68 -10.00
N VAL A 78 -13.09 -6.85 -10.42
CA VAL A 78 -11.92 -6.19 -9.78
C VAL A 78 -11.37 -5.01 -10.58
N ALA A 79 -11.81 -4.82 -11.83
CA ALA A 79 -11.37 -3.69 -12.66
C ALA A 79 -11.70 -2.32 -12.05
N GLY A 80 -12.78 -2.27 -11.26
CA GLY A 80 -13.16 -1.11 -10.46
C GLY A 80 -12.63 -1.19 -9.03
N PHE A 81 -11.45 -1.76 -8.77
CA PHE A 81 -10.73 -1.60 -7.48
C PHE A 81 -9.27 -1.21 -7.65
N SER A 82 -8.85 -1.02 -8.89
CA SER A 82 -7.49 -0.62 -9.21
C SER A 82 -7.19 0.77 -8.68
N TYR A 83 -5.93 0.99 -8.33
CA TYR A 83 -5.36 2.29 -8.00
C TYR A 83 -5.67 2.90 -6.64
N ILE A 84 -6.69 2.44 -5.90
CA ILE A 84 -7.04 3.03 -4.59
C ILE A 84 -5.83 3.10 -3.66
N LYS A 85 -5.16 1.97 -3.42
CA LYS A 85 -4.03 1.96 -2.47
C LYS A 85 -2.90 2.85 -2.97
N ARG A 86 -2.65 2.83 -4.29
CA ARG A 86 -1.62 3.63 -4.97
C ARG A 86 -1.89 5.14 -4.84
N ASP A 87 -3.12 5.59 -5.06
CA ASP A 87 -3.50 7.00 -4.98
C ASP A 87 -3.53 7.50 -3.53
N ILE A 88 -3.97 6.67 -2.57
CA ILE A 88 -3.88 6.99 -1.14
C ILE A 88 -2.43 7.18 -0.71
N VAL A 89 -1.55 6.23 -1.04
CA VAL A 89 -0.11 6.32 -0.71
C VAL A 89 0.53 7.54 -1.35
N LYS A 90 0.13 7.89 -2.58
CA LYS A 90 0.58 9.11 -3.26
C LYS A 90 0.19 10.37 -2.48
N VAL A 91 -1.07 10.50 -2.05
CA VAL A 91 -1.52 11.66 -1.25
C VAL A 91 -0.69 11.80 0.02
N ILE A 92 -0.51 10.71 0.78
CA ILE A 92 0.28 10.73 2.03
C ILE A 92 1.73 11.12 1.74
N GLY A 93 2.34 10.55 0.70
CA GLY A 93 3.72 10.83 0.31
C GLY A 93 3.93 12.29 -0.09
N ASN A 94 3.02 12.87 -0.87
CA ASN A 94 3.07 14.27 -1.26
C ASN A 94 2.96 15.20 -0.02
N MET A 95 1.98 14.94 0.84
CA MET A 95 1.72 15.73 2.05
C MET A 95 2.88 15.67 3.04
N SER A 96 3.66 14.59 3.04
CA SER A 96 4.81 14.39 3.93
C SER A 96 6.10 15.07 3.45
N PHE A 97 6.14 15.55 2.21
CA PHE A 97 7.35 16.15 1.64
C PHE A 97 7.70 17.46 2.35
N GLU A 98 8.86 17.48 3.02
CA GLU A 98 9.37 18.63 3.78
C GLU A 98 8.37 19.19 4.82
N ASN A 99 7.47 18.34 5.32
CA ASN A 99 6.44 18.73 6.28
C ASN A 99 6.51 17.86 7.54
N LYS A 100 7.28 18.32 8.53
CA LYS A 100 7.49 17.58 9.79
C LYS A 100 6.20 17.27 10.53
N THR A 101 5.23 18.18 10.51
CA THR A 101 3.93 17.99 11.18
C THR A 101 3.19 16.78 10.61
N VAL A 102 3.09 16.70 9.28
CA VAL A 102 2.48 15.55 8.59
C VAL A 102 3.29 14.28 8.82
N GLN A 103 4.62 14.35 8.72
CA GLN A 103 5.48 13.18 8.97
C GLN A 103 5.25 12.58 10.37
N ASP A 104 5.15 13.43 11.39
CA ASP A 104 4.92 13.01 12.77
C ASP A 104 3.48 12.52 12.98
N GLU A 105 2.50 13.12 12.34
CA GLU A 105 1.11 12.65 12.35
C GLU A 105 1.01 11.23 11.75
N VAL A 106 1.58 11.01 10.56
CA VAL A 106 1.58 9.71 9.89
C VAL A 106 2.23 8.65 10.78
N ARG A 107 3.33 8.97 11.47
CA ARG A 107 3.95 8.08 12.46
C ARG A 107 3.01 7.75 13.62
N LYS A 108 2.42 8.77 14.25
CA LYS A 108 1.54 8.62 15.43
C LYS A 108 0.30 7.78 15.11
N LEU A 109 -0.22 7.89 13.89
CA LEU A 109 -1.36 7.12 13.40
C LEU A 109 -0.99 5.70 12.90
N GLY A 110 0.28 5.29 13.00
CA GLY A 110 0.72 3.98 12.55
C GLY A 110 0.77 3.83 11.02
N GLY A 111 0.82 4.94 10.29
CA GLY A 111 0.84 4.94 8.82
C GLY A 111 2.16 4.43 8.22
N ILE A 112 3.30 4.58 8.91
CA ILE A 112 4.61 4.13 8.39
C ILE A 112 4.63 2.61 8.13
N PRO A 113 4.28 1.72 9.08
CA PRO A 113 4.15 0.28 8.81
C PRO A 113 3.15 -0.05 7.70
N LEU A 114 2.04 0.68 7.59
CA LEU A 114 1.05 0.46 6.54
C LEU A 114 1.61 0.77 5.15
N ILE A 115 2.37 1.85 5.01
CA ILE A 115 3.03 2.23 3.75
C ILE A 115 4.15 1.24 3.43
N LEU A 116 4.94 0.81 4.42
CA LEU A 116 5.95 -0.24 4.25
C LEU A 116 5.33 -1.53 3.70
N ASN A 117 4.13 -1.91 4.15
CA ASN A 117 3.44 -3.08 3.61
C ASN A 117 3.17 -2.94 2.10
N GLN A 118 3.00 -1.72 1.59
CA GLN A 118 2.75 -1.45 0.18
C GLN A 118 4.00 -1.46 -0.72
N CYS A 119 5.20 -1.71 -0.18
CA CYS A 119 6.45 -1.86 -0.96
C CYS A 119 6.56 -3.17 -1.77
N ASN A 120 5.43 -3.82 -2.03
CA ASN A 120 5.34 -5.11 -2.72
C ASN A 120 4.60 -4.95 -4.05
N ILE A 121 4.84 -5.85 -5.00
CA ILE A 121 4.12 -5.82 -6.29
C ILE A 121 2.65 -6.13 -6.07
N ASP A 122 1.78 -5.28 -6.60
CA ASP A 122 0.35 -5.54 -6.69
C ASP A 122 -0.14 -5.17 -8.09
N ASP A 123 -0.48 -6.15 -8.91
CA ASP A 123 -0.93 -5.92 -10.29
C ASP A 123 -2.32 -5.28 -10.38
N ASN A 124 -3.09 -5.28 -9.29
CA ASN A 124 -4.31 -4.48 -9.19
C ASN A 124 -3.98 -3.02 -8.88
N ASN A 125 -2.79 -2.73 -8.33
CA ASN A 125 -2.34 -1.38 -8.04
C ASN A 125 -1.00 -1.09 -8.75
N PRO A 126 -1.00 -0.93 -10.09
CA PRO A 126 0.21 -0.60 -10.83
C PRO A 126 0.93 0.61 -10.25
N PHE A 127 2.25 0.49 -10.07
CA PHE A 127 3.14 1.49 -9.48
C PHE A 127 3.03 1.69 -7.96
N ILE A 128 2.27 0.86 -7.23
CA ILE A 128 2.13 1.02 -5.78
C ILE A 128 3.47 0.94 -5.03
N ARG A 129 4.38 0.05 -5.47
CA ARG A 129 5.69 -0.12 -4.83
C ARG A 129 6.51 1.16 -4.93
N GLU A 130 6.56 1.76 -6.11
CA GLU A 130 7.30 2.98 -6.40
C GLU A 130 6.71 4.16 -5.61
N GLN A 131 5.37 4.26 -5.56
CA GLN A 131 4.71 5.27 -4.73
C GLN A 131 4.96 5.07 -3.24
N ALA A 132 5.00 3.83 -2.74
CA ALA A 132 5.31 3.52 -1.36
C ALA A 132 6.76 3.88 -1.00
N ILE A 133 7.73 3.56 -1.86
CA ILE A 133 9.13 3.94 -1.69
C ILE A 133 9.27 5.47 -1.68
N PHE A 134 8.59 6.18 -2.59
CA PHE A 134 8.58 7.63 -2.63
C PHE A 134 7.98 8.24 -1.36
N ALA A 135 6.84 7.73 -0.89
CA ALA A 135 6.21 8.17 0.35
C ALA A 135 7.12 7.94 1.56
N LEU A 136 7.79 6.78 1.64
CA LEU A 136 8.75 6.49 2.71
C LEU A 136 9.93 7.45 2.70
N ARG A 137 10.50 7.76 1.53
CA ARG A 137 11.54 8.79 1.43
C ARG A 137 11.07 10.10 2.07
N ASN A 138 9.89 10.56 1.71
CA ASN A 138 9.35 11.84 2.21
C ASN A 138 9.00 11.79 3.69
N LEU A 139 8.61 10.62 4.21
CA LEU A 139 8.35 10.43 5.64
C LEU A 139 9.62 10.43 6.49
N LEU A 140 10.78 10.11 5.90
CA LEU A 140 12.03 9.91 6.62
C LEU A 140 13.01 11.07 6.47
N ILE A 141 12.85 11.91 5.43
CA ILE A 141 13.72 13.06 5.21
C ILE A 141 13.64 14.03 6.39
N ASP A 142 14.80 14.31 6.98
CA ASP A 142 14.97 15.18 8.16
C ASP A 142 14.08 14.83 9.37
N ASN A 143 13.69 13.56 9.50
CA ASN A 143 12.88 13.07 10.61
C ASN A 143 13.53 11.89 11.35
N PRO A 144 14.37 12.15 12.37
CA PRO A 144 15.08 11.11 13.11
C PRO A 144 14.14 10.18 13.89
N ASP A 145 12.98 10.66 14.34
CA ASP A 145 12.02 9.82 15.05
C ASP A 145 11.39 8.77 14.11
N ASN A 146 11.07 9.16 12.88
CA ASN A 146 10.55 8.25 11.87
C ASN A 146 11.64 7.25 11.43
N GLN A 147 12.89 7.70 11.29
CA GLN A 147 14.03 6.82 11.00
C GLN A 147 14.27 5.80 12.13
N LYS A 148 14.18 6.26 13.39
CA LYS A 148 14.30 5.40 14.57
C LYS A 148 13.23 4.32 14.59
N LEU A 149 11.97 4.67 14.30
CA LEU A 149 10.88 3.68 14.22
C LEU A 149 11.21 2.57 13.22
N ILE A 150 11.72 2.92 12.03
CA ILE A 150 12.08 1.92 11.01
C ILE A 150 13.25 1.06 11.48
N ASN A 151 14.27 1.64 12.11
CA ASN A 151 15.42 0.89 12.62
C ASN A 151 15.05 -0.11 13.73
N GLU A 152 13.96 0.14 14.46
CA GLU A 152 13.45 -0.75 15.51
C GLU A 152 12.60 -1.90 14.94
N LEU A 153 12.22 -1.86 13.66
CA LEU A 153 11.47 -2.94 13.02
C LEU A 153 12.36 -4.18 12.89
N LYS A 154 11.84 -5.30 13.41
CA LYS A 154 12.50 -6.61 13.31
C LYS A 154 11.74 -7.52 12.36
N PRO A 155 12.43 -8.32 11.53
CA PRO A 155 11.80 -9.42 10.82
C PRO A 155 11.17 -10.39 11.83
N ILE A 156 9.88 -10.68 11.68
CA ILE A 156 9.14 -11.57 12.59
C ILE A 156 9.06 -12.97 11.99
N GLU A 157 8.60 -13.07 10.75
CA GLU A 157 8.38 -14.35 10.07
C GLU A 157 8.51 -14.23 8.55
N THR A 158 8.74 -15.37 7.90
CA THR A 158 8.76 -15.48 6.45
C THR A 158 7.38 -15.87 5.94
N VAL A 159 6.87 -15.17 4.92
CA VAL A 159 5.60 -15.52 4.27
C VAL A 159 5.83 -16.62 3.24
N GLN A 160 5.06 -17.70 3.35
CA GLN A 160 5.03 -18.80 2.37
C GLN A 160 4.08 -18.42 1.23
N ASN A 161 4.63 -18.11 0.06
CA ASN A 161 3.84 -17.86 -1.15
C ASN A 161 3.44 -19.19 -1.82
N ASP A 162 2.35 -19.20 -2.58
CA ASP A 162 1.78 -20.39 -3.19
C ASP A 162 2.76 -21.12 -4.14
N ILE A 163 3.63 -20.39 -4.86
CA ILE A 163 4.68 -21.02 -5.67
C ILE A 163 5.63 -21.86 -4.80
N LEU A 164 6.08 -21.30 -3.67
CA LEU A 164 7.00 -21.98 -2.76
C LEU A 164 6.38 -23.27 -2.21
N ARG A 165 5.07 -23.24 -1.95
CA ARG A 165 4.29 -24.44 -1.57
C ARG A 165 4.25 -25.46 -2.71
N GLU A 166 3.98 -25.03 -3.94
CA GLU A 166 3.93 -25.89 -5.13
C GLU A 166 5.27 -26.58 -5.41
N ILE A 167 6.38 -25.84 -5.31
CA ILE A 167 7.73 -26.41 -5.48
C ILE A 167 8.30 -27.06 -4.20
N HIS A 168 7.48 -27.18 -3.14
CA HIS A 168 7.86 -27.77 -1.85
C HIS A 168 9.13 -27.15 -1.22
N VAL A 169 9.37 -25.86 -1.48
CA VAL A 169 10.46 -25.09 -0.89
C VAL A 169 9.90 -24.31 0.29
N LYS A 170 10.52 -24.43 1.46
CA LYS A 170 10.14 -23.63 2.62
C LYS A 170 11.07 -22.44 2.77
N THR A 171 10.51 -21.29 3.15
CA THR A 171 11.28 -20.17 3.70
C THR A 171 11.46 -20.34 5.21
N GLU A 172 12.68 -20.12 5.69
CA GLU A 172 13.03 -20.05 7.11
C GLU A 172 13.77 -18.73 7.36
N LEU A 173 13.47 -18.06 8.48
CA LEU A 173 14.21 -16.88 8.90
C LEU A 173 15.54 -17.31 9.54
N GLY A 174 16.66 -16.93 8.93
CA GLY A 174 17.98 -17.11 9.48
C GLY A 174 18.20 -16.28 10.75
N LYS A 175 19.14 -16.72 11.59
CA LYS A 175 19.53 -16.00 12.82
C LYS A 175 20.10 -14.59 12.54
N ASP A 176 20.48 -14.33 11.29
CA ASP A 176 20.97 -13.06 10.77
C ASP A 176 19.87 -12.16 10.17
N GLY A 177 18.60 -12.57 10.26
CA GLY A 177 17.46 -11.87 9.66
C GLY A 177 17.31 -12.07 8.15
N LYS A 178 18.14 -12.91 7.52
CA LYS A 178 18.01 -13.24 6.09
C LYS A 178 17.05 -14.41 5.86
N ILE A 179 16.45 -14.45 4.67
CA ILE A 179 15.55 -15.53 4.27
C ILE A 179 16.39 -16.67 3.69
N ASN A 180 16.27 -17.86 4.28
CA ASN A 180 16.86 -19.10 3.77
C ASN A 180 15.79 -19.94 3.07
N LEU A 181 16.16 -20.58 1.96
CA LEU A 181 15.30 -21.50 1.21
C LEU A 181 15.71 -22.94 1.51
N LYS A 182 14.76 -23.77 1.94
CA LYS A 182 14.97 -25.19 2.23
C LYS A 182 14.19 -26.04 1.23
N GLY A 183 14.91 -26.64 0.29
CA GLY A 183 14.39 -27.64 -0.64
C GLY A 183 14.48 -29.07 -0.08
N ARG A 184 13.78 -30.02 -0.70
CA ARG A 184 13.87 -31.44 -0.37
C ARG A 184 15.24 -31.97 -0.83
N GLY A 185 16.26 -31.95 0.03
CA GLY A 185 17.57 -32.53 -0.31
C GLY A 185 18.79 -32.24 0.57
N GLN A 186 18.73 -31.33 1.55
CA GLN A 186 19.85 -31.12 2.47
C GLN A 186 19.45 -31.59 3.87
N LYS A 187 19.90 -32.81 4.20
CA LYS A 187 20.05 -33.30 5.57
C LYS A 187 21.21 -32.56 6.23
#